data_AF-A0A817RTU8-F1
#
_entry.id   AF-A0A817RTU8-F1
#
_cell.length_a   1.000
_cell.length_b   1.000
_cell.length_c   1.000
_cell.angle_alpha   90.00
_cell.angle_beta   90.00
_cell.angle_gamma   90.00
#
_symmetry.space_group_name_H-M   'P 1'
#
loop_
_entity.id
_entity.type
_entity.pdbx_description
1 polymer ?
#
loop_
_entity_poly.entity_id
_entity_poly.type
_entity_poly.pdbx_seq_one_letter_code
_entity_poly.pdbx_strand_id
1 'polypeptide(L)'
;NIVTSSAVLSERDANENEKLYNLFDIFDSHNTSKDVNQRRIEYEKQTVYRDVSSFQHDYFLKRSYGKRILGDRYENGRKNIVIDEVYSMLFDKGNCVLYLPP
;
A
#
# COMPACT_ATOMS: atom_id res chain seq x y z
N ASN A 1 3.64 -5.72 2.39
CA ASN A 1 2.77 -4.88 1.54
C ASN A 1 2.53 -5.61 0.25
N ILE A 2 1.28 -5.69 -0.18
CA ILE A 2 0.88 -6.21 -1.48
C ILE A 2 0.39 -5.00 -2.27
N VAL A 3 0.94 -4.79 -3.45
CA VAL A 3 0.65 -3.62 -4.28
C VAL A 3 0.04 -4.09 -5.58
N THR A 4 -1.16 -3.59 -5.91
CA THR A 4 -1.94 -3.97 -7.10
C THR A 4 -2.18 -2.74 -7.99
N SER A 5 -2.69 -2.93 -9.21
CA SER A 5 -2.77 -1.80 -10.15
C SER A 5 -3.90 -0.82 -9.84
N SER A 6 -4.89 -1.20 -9.01
CA SER A 6 -6.04 -0.35 -8.69
C SER A 6 -6.62 -0.62 -7.31
N ALA A 7 -7.32 0.37 -6.76
CA ALA A 7 -8.00 0.27 -5.47
C ALA A 7 -9.06 -0.84 -5.44
N VAL A 8 -9.78 -1.06 -6.54
CA VAL A 8 -10.82 -2.10 -6.65
C VAL A 8 -10.20 -3.50 -6.56
N LEU A 9 -9.07 -3.72 -7.24
CA LEU A 9 -8.34 -5.00 -7.16
C LEU A 9 -7.77 -5.18 -5.75
N SER A 10 -7.17 -4.13 -5.20
CA SER A 10 -6.66 -4.14 -3.82
C SER A 10 -7.71 -4.53 -2.78
N GLU A 11 -8.95 -4.05 -2.91
CA GLU A 11 -10.04 -4.38 -1.99
C GLU A 11 -10.55 -5.81 -2.21
N ARG A 12 -10.75 -6.21 -3.47
CA ARG A 12 -11.17 -7.56 -3.83
C ARG A 12 -10.18 -8.61 -3.32
N ASP A 13 -8.89 -8.42 -3.60
CA ASP A 13 -7.87 -9.40 -3.27
C ASP A 13 -7.65 -9.50 -1.75
N ALA A 14 -7.84 -8.40 -1.00
CA ALA A 14 -7.88 -8.45 0.45
C ALA A 14 -9.06 -9.29 0.95
N ASN A 15 -10.27 -9.02 0.45
CA ASN A 15 -11.48 -9.74 0.87
C ASN A 15 -11.45 -11.23 0.48
N GLU A 16 -10.88 -11.58 -0.68
CA GLU A 16 -10.75 -12.96 -1.13
C GLU A 16 -9.73 -13.75 -0.28
N ASN A 17 -8.63 -13.11 0.12
CA ASN A 17 -7.59 -13.74 0.91
C ASN A 17 -7.80 -13.63 2.43
N GLU A 18 -8.75 -12.81 2.90
CA GLU A 18 -9.08 -12.62 4.32
C GLU A 18 -9.30 -13.97 5.03
N LYS A 19 -10.08 -14.88 4.41
CA LYS A 19 -10.35 -16.22 4.99
C LYS A 19 -9.08 -17.06 5.13
N LEU A 20 -8.16 -16.96 4.18
CA LEU A 20 -6.90 -17.67 4.20
C LEU A 20 -5.96 -17.07 5.25
N TYR A 21 -5.86 -15.75 5.34
CA TYR A 21 -5.03 -15.08 6.33
C TYR A 21 -5.53 -15.30 7.76
N ASN A 22 -6.84 -15.24 7.96
CA ASN A 22 -7.47 -15.55 9.26
C ASN A 22 -7.21 -16.99 9.71
N LEU A 23 -7.07 -17.96 8.78
CA LEU A 23 -6.72 -19.34 9.13
C LEU A 23 -5.32 -19.45 9.78
N PHE A 24 -4.43 -18.50 9.50
CA PHE A 24 -3.07 -18.43 10.02
C PHE A 24 -2.88 -17.32 11.08
N ASP A 25 -3.98 -16.75 11.61
CA ASP A 25 -3.96 -15.59 12.52
C ASP A 25 -3.17 -14.38 11.95
N ILE A 26 -3.21 -14.21 10.63
CA ILE A 26 -2.60 -13.07 9.93
C ILE A 26 -3.69 -12.00 9.71
N PHE A 27 -3.42 -10.77 10.14
CA PHE A 27 -4.34 -9.66 9.94
C PHE A 27 -3.96 -8.82 8.73
N ASP A 28 -4.88 -8.72 7.77
CA ASP A 28 -4.76 -7.89 6.58
C ASP A 28 -5.63 -6.62 6.64
N SER A 29 -5.30 -5.66 5.78
CA SER A 29 -6.17 -4.52 5.42
C SER A 29 -5.94 -4.09 4.00
N HIS A 30 -6.97 -3.59 3.35
CA HIS A 30 -6.84 -2.71 2.20
C HIS A 30 -6.76 -1.27 2.70
N ASN A 31 -5.88 -0.46 2.10
CA ASN A 31 -5.63 0.91 2.55
C ASN A 31 -5.86 1.90 1.41
N THR A 32 -7.13 2.26 1.26
CA THR A 32 -7.66 3.20 0.25
C THR A 32 -8.15 4.51 0.88
N SER A 33 -7.99 4.69 2.20
CA SER A 33 -8.48 5.86 2.93
C SER A 33 -7.72 7.14 2.55
N LYS A 34 -8.47 8.24 2.37
CA LYS A 34 -7.88 9.58 2.16
C LYS A 34 -7.35 10.20 3.46
N ASP A 35 -7.72 9.69 4.63
CA ASP A 35 -7.27 10.18 5.93
C ASP A 35 -5.88 9.64 6.30
N VAL A 36 -4.92 10.56 6.49
CA VAL A 36 -3.53 10.24 6.85
C VAL A 36 -3.41 9.43 8.16
N ASN A 37 -4.26 9.73 9.15
CA ASN A 37 -4.22 9.03 10.44
C ASN A 37 -4.69 7.59 10.30
N GLN A 38 -5.76 7.39 9.54
CA GLN A 38 -6.28 6.07 9.21
C GLN A 38 -5.26 5.25 8.41
N ARG A 39 -4.61 5.86 7.41
CA ARG A 39 -3.55 5.21 6.63
C ARG A 39 -2.38 4.75 7.49
N ARG A 40 -2.02 5.53 8.51
CA ARG A 40 -0.93 5.20 9.45
C ARG A 40 -1.27 3.94 10.25
N ILE A 41 -2.48 3.86 10.80
CA ILE A 41 -2.97 2.70 11.57
C ILE A 41 -2.95 1.44 10.70
N GLU A 42 -3.40 1.55 9.44
CA GLU A 42 -3.39 0.43 8.50
C GLU A 42 -1.95 -0.03 8.18
N TYR A 43 -0.97 0.88 8.15
CA TYR A 43 0.45 0.51 8.06
C TYR A 43 1.05 -0.14 9.32
N GLU A 44 0.29 -0.30 10.41
CA GLU A 44 0.71 -1.10 11.56
C GLU A 44 0.31 -2.59 11.45
N LYS A 45 -0.63 -2.95 10.56
CA LYS A 45 -1.06 -4.34 10.34
C LYS A 45 0.02 -5.24 9.72
N GLN A 46 -0.15 -6.55 9.69
CA GLN A 46 0.89 -7.45 9.13
C GLN A 46 0.93 -7.39 7.60
N THR A 47 -0.24 -7.40 6.95
CA THR A 47 -0.36 -7.31 5.49
C THR A 47 -1.21 -6.10 5.11
N VAL A 48 -0.79 -5.35 4.09
CA VAL A 48 -1.51 -4.17 3.59
C VAL A 48 -1.56 -4.24 2.08
N TYR A 49 -2.77 -4.25 1.54
CA TYR A 49 -3.07 -4.15 0.11
C TYR A 49 -3.26 -2.68 -0.28
N ARG A 50 -2.62 -2.25 -1.37
CA ARG A 50 -2.73 -0.88 -1.90
C ARG A 50 -2.57 -0.83 -3.40
N ASP A 51 -3.06 0.23 -4.01
CA ASP A 51 -2.66 0.59 -5.35
C ASP A 51 -1.27 1.27 -5.38
N VAL A 52 -0.60 1.17 -6.53
CA VAL A 52 0.74 1.75 -6.75
C VAL A 52 0.77 3.25 -6.47
N SER A 53 -0.23 4.01 -6.91
CA SER A 53 -0.22 5.46 -6.82
C SER A 53 -0.31 5.92 -5.36
N SER A 54 -1.21 5.33 -4.56
CA SER A 54 -1.30 5.63 -3.13
C SER A 54 -0.03 5.23 -2.37
N PHE A 55 0.56 4.07 -2.73
CA PHE A 55 1.81 3.61 -2.13
C PHE A 55 2.98 4.56 -2.43
N GLN A 56 3.14 4.96 -3.70
CA GLN A 56 4.16 5.92 -4.13
C GLN A 56 3.98 7.28 -3.46
N HIS A 57 2.75 7.78 -3.36
CA HIS A 57 2.44 9.04 -2.71
C HIS A 57 2.82 9.02 -1.23
N ASP A 58 2.42 8.00 -0.46
CA ASP A 58 2.77 7.90 0.96
C ASP A 58 4.28 7.70 1.18
N TYR A 59 4.95 6.95 0.30
CA TYR A 59 6.41 6.81 0.31
C TYR A 59 7.13 8.13 0.03
N PHE A 60 6.64 8.89 -0.95
CA PHE A 60 7.16 10.23 -1.25
C PHE A 60 6.92 11.20 -0.09
N LEU A 61 5.72 11.21 0.51
CA LEU A 61 5.43 12.04 1.67
C LEU A 61 6.35 11.73 2.87
N LYS A 62 6.66 10.44 3.10
CA LYS A 62 7.64 10.06 4.13
C LYS A 62 9.04 10.58 3.80
N ARG A 63 9.50 10.39 2.57
CA ARG A 63 10.88 10.71 2.17
C ARG A 63 11.14 12.20 2.01
N SER A 64 10.20 12.94 1.43
CA SER A 64 10.36 14.36 1.08
C SER A 64 9.92 15.30 2.21
N TYR A 65 8.91 14.91 3.00
CA TYR A 65 8.34 15.76 4.06
C TYR A 65 8.52 15.19 5.48
N GLY A 66 9.26 14.08 5.63
CA GLY A 66 9.50 13.45 6.94
C GLY A 66 8.25 12.94 7.64
N LYS A 67 7.11 12.83 6.95
CA LYS A 67 5.85 12.39 7.56
C LYS A 67 5.91 10.90 7.88
N ARG A 68 5.68 10.51 9.14
CA ARG A 68 5.65 9.11 9.59
C ARG A 68 4.38 8.35 9.18
N ILE A 69 4.02 8.41 7.90
CA ILE A 69 2.81 7.77 7.35
C ILE A 69 2.99 6.27 7.24
N LEU A 70 4.16 5.80 6.80
CA LEU A 70 4.47 4.38 6.62
C LEU A 70 4.76 3.62 7.95
N GLY A 71 4.51 4.27 9.10
CA GLY A 71 4.81 3.74 10.42
C GLY A 71 6.27 3.31 10.63
N ASP A 72 6.47 2.49 11.65
CA ASP A 72 7.79 1.98 12.09
C ASP A 72 8.29 0.81 11.20
N ARG A 73 7.40 0.25 10.37
CA ARG A 73 7.71 -0.85 9.43
C ARG A 73 8.85 -0.51 8.48
N TYR A 74 8.94 0.76 8.09
CA TYR A 74 9.98 1.24 7.17
C TYR A 74 11.30 1.63 7.85
N GLU A 75 11.30 1.83 9.17
CA GLU A 75 12.48 2.21 9.96
C GLU A 75 13.25 0.99 10.46
N ASN A 76 12.53 -0.11 10.75
CA ASN A 76 13.12 -1.34 11.31
C ASN A 76 13.58 -2.38 10.27
N GLY A 77 13.73 -1.99 9.00
CA GLY A 77 14.30 -2.86 7.95
C GLY A 77 13.43 -4.03 7.46
N ARG A 78 12.22 -4.23 8.01
CA ARG A 78 11.30 -5.30 7.57
C ARG A 78 10.49 -4.87 6.34
N LYS A 79 11.02 -5.14 5.15
CA LYS A 79 10.41 -4.76 3.86
C LYS A 79 10.18 -5.97 2.96
N ASN A 80 8.98 -6.52 3.01
CA ASN A 80 8.49 -7.39 1.94
C ASN A 80 7.41 -6.63 1.17
N ILE A 81 7.70 -6.32 -0.09
CA ILE A 81 6.75 -5.71 -1.03
C ILE A 81 6.55 -6.72 -2.15
N VAL A 82 5.32 -7.17 -2.31
CA VAL A 82 4.89 -8.00 -3.45
C VAL A 82 4.14 -7.07 -4.39
N ILE A 83 4.55 -7.06 -5.65
CA ILE A 83 3.93 -6.26 -6.70
C ILE A 83 3.15 -7.22 -7.58
N ASP A 84 1.83 -7.06 -7.61
CA ASP A 84 0.95 -7.79 -8.50
C ASP A 84 0.79 -7.03 -9.82
N GLU A 85 0.44 -7.70 -10.91
CA GLU A 85 0.21 -7.10 -12.24
C GLU A 85 1.39 -6.22 -12.75
N VAL A 86 2.62 -6.67 -12.52
CA VAL A 86 3.86 -5.92 -12.84
C VAL A 86 3.90 -5.43 -14.30
N TYR A 87 3.35 -6.20 -15.24
CA TYR A 87 3.29 -5.84 -16.65
C TYR A 87 2.43 -4.60 -16.90
N SER A 88 1.24 -4.49 -16.31
CA SER A 88 0.36 -3.32 -16.49
C SER A 88 0.92 -2.10 -15.75
N MET A 89 1.59 -2.31 -14.62
CA MET A 89 2.22 -1.22 -13.87
C MET A 89 3.42 -0.59 -14.57
N LEU A 90 4.20 -1.38 -15.31
CA LEU A 90 5.36 -0.88 -16.04
C LEU A 90 5.00 -0.35 -17.43
N PHE A 91 4.10 -1.02 -18.16
CA PHE A 91 3.73 -0.61 -19.52
C PHE A 91 2.60 0.41 -19.56
N ASP A 92 1.51 0.20 -18.83
CA ASP A 92 0.33 1.08 -18.91
C ASP A 92 0.43 2.26 -17.94
N LYS A 93 1.04 2.03 -16.76
CA LYS A 93 1.19 3.04 -15.70
C LYS A 93 2.62 3.45 -15.40
N GLY A 94 3.59 3.04 -16.22
CA GLY A 94 5.01 3.39 -16.04
C GLY A 94 5.26 4.90 -16.05
N ASN A 95 4.36 5.67 -16.65
CA ASN A 95 4.34 7.13 -16.67
C ASN A 95 3.46 7.75 -15.57
N CYS A 96 3.35 7.13 -14.39
CA CYS A 96 2.70 7.73 -13.22
C CYS A 96 3.53 8.92 -12.70
N VAL A 97 3.40 10.07 -13.36
CA VAL A 97 3.96 11.35 -12.91
C VAL A 97 3.08 11.83 -11.76
N LEU A 98 3.66 11.86 -10.56
CA LEU A 98 2.99 12.36 -9.36
C LEU A 98 3.04 13.90 -9.40
N TYR A 99 1.90 14.54 -9.71
CA TYR A 99 1.79 16.00 -9.71
C TYR A 99 1.42 16.52 -8.32
N LEU A 100 2.20 17.47 -7.81
CA LEU A 100 1.85 18.26 -6.63
C LEU A 100 1.05 19.49 -7.10
N PRO A 101 -0.17 19.73 -6.57
CA PRO A 101 -0.71 21.08 -6.58
C PRO A 101 0.17 21.99 -5.68
N PRO A 102 0.33 23.27 -6.04
CA PRO A 102 1.15 24.23 -5.28
C PRO A 102 0.67 24.44 -3.85
#